data_AF-A0A1D3D6Y6-F1
#
_entry.id   AF-A0A1D3D6Y6-F1
#
_cell.length_a   1.000
_cell.length_b   1.000
_cell.length_c   1.000
_cell.angle_alpha   90.00
_cell.angle_beta   90.00
_cell.angle_gamma   90.00
#
_symmetry.space_group_name_H-M   'P 1'
#
loop_
_entity.id
_entity.type
_entity.pdbx_description
1 polymer ?
#
loop_
_entity_poly.entity_id
_entity_poly.type
_entity_poly.pdbx_seq_one_letter_code
_entity_poly.pdbx_strand_id
1 'polypeptide(L)'
;MSQLARQRQTSLREKGHGEYSDIPETEFLGVVTPAPRAVCHFYSPRFERCRIMDKHLEILAKAHPETRIFKMNAEKAPFFSTKLQIRSLPTLVFFIDGVAVHSVVGFTELGGVDDFKTATLAKLMLKHKVCDNLIAQISSGSEESDGDN
;
A
#
# COMPACT_ATOMS: atom_id res chain seq x y z
N MET A 1 0.76 2.14 -27.97
CA MET A 1 1.83 2.11 -26.96
C MET A 1 3.17 2.00 -27.67
N SER A 2 4.15 2.87 -27.38
CA SER A 2 5.50 2.79 -27.99
C SER A 2 6.33 1.64 -27.38
N GLN A 3 7.38 1.17 -28.08
CA GLN A 3 8.29 0.14 -27.55
C GLN A 3 8.89 0.55 -26.18
N LEU A 4 9.25 1.83 -26.03
CA LEU A 4 9.77 2.40 -24.79
C LEU A 4 8.77 2.33 -23.64
N ALA A 5 7.49 2.65 -23.90
CA ALA A 5 6.44 2.56 -22.89
C ALA A 5 6.21 1.12 -22.42
N ARG A 6 6.25 0.16 -23.36
CA ARG A 6 6.11 -1.27 -23.05
C ARG A 6 7.29 -1.77 -22.20
N GLN A 7 8.51 -1.40 -22.57
CA GLN A 7 9.72 -1.80 -21.82
C GLN A 7 9.72 -1.23 -20.40
N ARG A 8 9.34 0.05 -20.23
CA ARG A 8 9.17 0.67 -18.91
C ARG A 8 8.13 -0.06 -18.08
N GLN A 9 6.97 -0.36 -18.66
CA GLN A 9 5.90 -1.07 -17.97
C GLN A 9 6.33 -2.48 -17.54
N THR A 10 7.04 -3.23 -18.38
CA THR A 10 7.62 -4.53 -18.02
C THR A 10 8.59 -4.39 -16.85
N SER A 11 9.54 -3.44 -16.92
CA SER A 11 10.55 -3.25 -15.87
C SER A 11 9.96 -2.86 -14.51
N LEU A 12 8.83 -2.15 -14.49
CA LEU A 12 8.13 -1.81 -13.25
C LEU A 12 7.46 -3.05 -12.65
N ARG A 13 6.80 -3.87 -13.48
CA ARG A 13 6.17 -5.12 -13.03
C ARG A 13 7.19 -6.12 -12.48
N GLU A 14 8.36 -6.23 -13.10
CA GLU A 14 9.48 -7.06 -12.60
C GLU A 14 9.96 -6.62 -11.21
N LYS A 15 9.79 -5.34 -10.85
CA LYS A 15 10.09 -4.79 -9.52
C LYS A 15 8.91 -4.88 -8.54
N GLY A 16 7.82 -5.54 -8.92
CA GLY A 16 6.62 -5.73 -8.11
C GLY A 16 5.68 -4.52 -8.08
N HIS A 17 5.78 -3.59 -9.03
CA HIS A 17 4.78 -2.53 -9.19
C HIS A 17 3.49 -3.07 -9.81
N GLY A 18 2.34 -2.51 -9.42
CA GLY A 18 1.03 -3.02 -9.86
C GLY A 18 0.49 -4.17 -9.00
N GLU A 19 1.27 -4.62 -8.02
CA GLU A 19 0.98 -5.78 -7.17
C GLU A 19 1.16 -5.41 -5.70
N TYR A 20 0.41 -6.10 -4.84
CA TYR A 20 0.52 -6.00 -3.40
C TYR A 20 1.13 -7.29 -2.85
N SER A 21 2.38 -7.22 -2.42
CA SER A 21 3.16 -8.37 -1.98
C SER A 21 3.65 -8.22 -0.55
N ASP A 22 3.75 -9.35 0.16
CA ASP A 22 4.38 -9.45 1.46
C ASP A 22 5.87 -9.72 1.28
N ILE A 23 6.72 -8.88 1.90
CA ILE A 23 8.17 -8.99 1.80
C ILE A 23 8.79 -9.20 3.18
N PRO A 24 9.89 -9.98 3.29
CA PRO A 24 10.66 -10.06 4.52
C PRO A 24 11.44 -8.77 4.79
N GLU A 25 11.86 -8.57 6.04
CA GLU A 25 12.65 -7.41 6.46
C GLU A 25 13.92 -7.20 5.64
N THR A 26 14.57 -8.30 5.25
CA THR A 26 15.82 -8.31 4.49
C THR A 26 15.69 -7.68 3.09
N GLU A 27 14.47 -7.66 2.53
CA GLU A 27 14.21 -7.13 1.19
C GLU A 27 13.78 -5.66 1.22
N PHE A 28 13.45 -5.11 2.40
CA PHE A 28 12.85 -3.80 2.54
C PHE A 28 13.64 -2.69 1.82
N LEU A 29 14.96 -2.62 2.04
CA LEU A 29 15.80 -1.62 1.38
C LEU A 29 15.87 -1.81 -0.13
N GLY A 30 15.92 -3.07 -0.60
CA GLY A 30 15.94 -3.40 -2.02
C GLY A 30 14.65 -3.03 -2.75
N VAL A 31 13.53 -2.96 -2.03
CA VAL A 31 12.23 -2.56 -2.57
C VAL A 31 12.01 -1.04 -2.48
N VAL A 32 12.32 -0.42 -1.33
CA VAL A 32 11.96 0.99 -1.07
C VAL A 32 12.92 1.97 -1.74
N THR A 33 14.22 1.67 -1.80
CA THR A 33 15.23 2.61 -2.30
C THR A 33 15.22 2.83 -3.82
N PRO A 34 14.99 1.82 -4.70
CA PRO A 34 14.89 2.05 -6.13
C PRO A 34 13.51 2.53 -6.59
N ALA A 35 12.51 2.52 -5.70
CA ALA A 35 11.16 2.98 -6.01
C ALA A 35 11.07 4.50 -5.78
N PRO A 36 10.71 5.31 -6.80
CA PRO A 36 10.53 6.75 -6.63
C PRO A 36 9.46 7.08 -5.57
N ARG A 37 8.44 6.23 -5.47
CA ARG A 37 7.35 6.32 -4.50
C ARG A 37 7.02 4.92 -4.00
N ALA A 38 6.82 4.81 -2.70
CA ALA A 38 6.45 3.55 -2.08
C ALA A 38 5.46 3.75 -0.91
N VAL A 39 4.63 2.73 -0.67
CA VAL A 39 3.75 2.63 0.48
C VAL A 39 3.97 1.26 1.12
N CYS A 40 4.40 1.25 2.38
CA CYS A 40 4.61 0.02 3.14
C CYS A 40 3.54 -0.13 4.22
N HIS A 41 2.86 -1.26 4.24
CA HIS A 41 1.93 -1.65 5.29
C HIS A 41 2.61 -2.55 6.32
N PHE A 42 2.84 -2.01 7.51
CA PHE A 42 3.25 -2.77 8.68
C PHE A 42 2.02 -3.43 9.28
N TYR A 43 2.02 -4.76 9.30
CA TYR A 43 0.83 -5.55 9.60
C TYR A 43 1.10 -6.69 10.59
N SER A 44 0.02 -7.25 11.14
CA SER A 44 0.02 -8.55 11.82
C SER A 44 -1.18 -9.38 11.35
N PRO A 45 -1.02 -10.68 11.04
CA PRO A 45 -2.11 -11.54 10.58
C PRO A 45 -3.20 -11.75 11.64
N ARG A 46 -2.92 -11.40 12.91
CA ARG A 46 -3.86 -11.52 14.03
C ARG A 46 -4.89 -10.38 14.09
N PHE A 47 -4.67 -9.29 13.34
CA PHE A 47 -5.44 -8.06 13.51
C PHE A 47 -6.40 -7.88 12.34
N GLU A 48 -7.72 -7.89 12.60
CA GLU A 48 -8.74 -7.77 11.55
C GLU A 48 -8.62 -6.46 10.76
N ARG A 49 -8.26 -5.36 11.42
CA ARG A 49 -7.99 -4.07 10.76
C ARG A 49 -6.85 -4.13 9.74
N CYS A 50 -5.88 -5.04 9.90
CA CYS A 50 -4.86 -5.25 8.88
C CYS A 50 -5.45 -5.91 7.62
N ARG A 51 -6.45 -6.79 7.75
CA ARG A 51 -7.12 -7.42 6.60
C ARG A 51 -7.98 -6.43 5.83
N ILE A 52 -8.64 -5.52 6.53
CA ILE A 52 -9.36 -4.40 5.90
C ILE A 52 -8.37 -3.55 5.09
N MET A 53 -7.22 -3.20 5.68
CA MET A 53 -6.19 -2.44 4.99
C MET A 53 -5.65 -3.18 3.75
N ASP A 54 -5.42 -4.49 3.84
CA ASP A 54 -4.99 -5.34 2.72
C ASP A 54 -5.95 -5.20 1.52
N LYS A 55 -7.27 -5.29 1.73
CA LYS A 55 -8.29 -5.15 0.66
C LYS A 55 -8.13 -3.84 -0.11
N HIS A 56 -7.96 -2.72 0.60
CA HIS A 56 -7.81 -1.41 -0.06
C HIS A 56 -6.48 -1.27 -0.79
N LEU A 57 -5.39 -1.78 -0.22
CA LEU A 57 -4.06 -1.69 -0.82
C LEU A 57 -3.90 -2.59 -2.04
N GLU A 58 -4.56 -3.76 -2.09
CA GLU A 58 -4.59 -4.62 -3.29
C GLU A 58 -5.21 -3.90 -4.49
N ILE A 59 -6.30 -3.17 -4.25
CA ILE A 59 -6.97 -2.37 -5.28
C ILE A 59 -6.05 -1.23 -5.70
N LEU A 60 -5.50 -0.49 -4.74
CA LEU A 60 -4.66 0.68 -5.02
C LEU A 60 -3.35 0.30 -5.70
N ALA A 61 -2.78 -0.88 -5.42
CA ALA A 61 -1.55 -1.34 -6.05
C ALA A 61 -1.75 -1.52 -7.56
N LYS A 62 -2.87 -2.15 -7.97
CA LYS A 62 -3.24 -2.32 -9.38
C LYS A 62 -3.52 -0.99 -10.06
N ALA A 63 -4.17 -0.08 -9.33
CA ALA A 63 -4.61 1.20 -9.83
C ALA A 63 -3.42 2.19 -10.00
N HIS A 64 -2.42 2.12 -9.12
CA HIS A 64 -1.25 3.00 -9.09
C HIS A 64 0.07 2.25 -9.34
N PRO A 65 0.31 1.70 -10.55
CA PRO A 65 1.56 1.00 -10.86
C PRO A 65 2.79 1.92 -10.83
N GLU A 66 2.62 3.24 -10.81
CA GLU A 66 3.72 4.18 -10.56
C GLU A 66 4.27 4.10 -9.13
N THR A 67 3.49 3.56 -8.18
CA THR A 67 3.81 3.49 -6.76
C THR A 67 4.03 2.04 -6.35
N ARG A 68 5.14 1.76 -5.66
CA ARG A 68 5.40 0.43 -5.12
C ARG A 68 4.62 0.24 -3.81
N ILE A 69 3.59 -0.59 -3.81
CA ILE A 69 2.77 -0.87 -2.61
C ILE A 69 3.03 -2.29 -2.11
N PHE A 70 3.43 -2.44 -0.85
CA PHE A 70 3.78 -3.74 -0.28
C PHE A 70 3.47 -3.77 1.22
N LYS A 71 3.56 -4.97 1.80
CA LYS A 71 3.40 -5.17 3.23
C LYS A 71 4.57 -5.92 3.83
N MET A 72 4.71 -5.78 5.14
CA MET A 72 5.73 -6.45 5.93
C MET A 72 5.18 -6.71 7.33
N ASN A 73 5.37 -7.94 7.82
CA ASN A 73 4.92 -8.30 9.16
C ASN A 73 5.76 -7.58 10.21
N ALA A 74 5.13 -6.74 11.04
CA ALA A 74 5.82 -5.90 12.02
C ALA A 74 6.57 -6.73 13.10
N GLU A 75 6.05 -7.91 13.45
CA GLU A 75 6.65 -8.81 14.43
C GLU A 75 7.89 -9.53 13.90
N LYS A 76 7.97 -9.67 12.56
CA LYS A 76 9.10 -10.28 11.85
C LYS A 76 10.08 -9.25 11.30
N ALA A 77 9.81 -7.96 11.50
CA ALA A 77 10.64 -6.85 11.03
C ALA A 77 10.98 -5.86 12.16
N PRO A 78 11.67 -6.31 13.23
CA PRO A 78 11.91 -5.51 14.43
C PRO A 78 12.81 -4.29 14.18
N PHE A 79 13.76 -4.36 13.25
CA PHE A 79 14.66 -3.24 12.95
C PHE A 79 13.89 -2.08 12.34
N PHE A 80 13.11 -2.32 11.28
CA PHE A 80 12.34 -1.25 10.64
C PHE A 80 11.12 -0.84 11.47
N SER A 81 10.49 -1.76 12.20
CA SER A 81 9.41 -1.41 13.13
C SER A 81 9.90 -0.44 14.20
N THR A 82 11.10 -0.66 14.74
CA THR A 82 11.72 0.26 15.71
C THR A 82 12.15 1.57 15.04
N LYS A 83 12.85 1.48 13.90
CA LYS A 83 13.41 2.64 13.19
C LYS A 83 12.34 3.63 12.71
N LEU A 84 11.20 3.12 12.26
CA LEU A 84 10.05 3.90 11.78
C LEU A 84 9.00 4.15 12.88
N GLN A 85 9.32 3.78 14.13
CA GLN A 85 8.49 4.01 15.31
C GLN A 85 7.06 3.43 15.17
N ILE A 86 6.96 2.21 14.62
CA ILE A 86 5.72 1.47 14.48
C ILE A 86 5.26 0.99 15.85
N ARG A 87 4.26 1.67 16.43
CA ARG A 87 3.74 1.39 17.78
C ARG A 87 2.35 0.76 17.80
N SER A 88 1.65 0.78 16.66
CA SER A 88 0.29 0.29 16.54
C SER A 88 0.07 -0.27 15.14
N LEU A 89 -0.87 -1.20 15.01
CA LEU A 89 -1.16 -1.86 13.74
C LEU A 89 -2.64 -1.71 13.38
N PRO A 90 -2.98 -1.58 12.09
CA PRO A 90 -2.05 -1.40 10.96
C PRO A 90 -1.34 -0.04 11.02
N THR A 91 -0.12 0.06 10.49
CA THR A 91 0.51 1.36 10.18
C THR A 91 0.96 1.37 8.72
N LEU A 92 0.59 2.41 7.97
CA LEU A 92 1.15 2.68 6.65
C LEU A 92 2.28 3.68 6.78
N VAL A 93 3.37 3.45 6.06
CA VAL A 93 4.44 4.44 5.90
C VAL A 93 4.58 4.77 4.42
N PHE A 94 4.56 6.06 4.13
CA PHE A 94 4.69 6.61 2.77
C PHE A 94 6.14 7.04 2.56
N PHE A 95 6.68 6.70 1.39
CA PHE A 95 8.07 6.99 1.03
C PHE A 95 8.14 7.71 -0.32
N ILE A 96 9.07 8.67 -0.40
CA ILE A 96 9.50 9.30 -1.65
C ILE A 96 11.02 9.22 -1.69
N ASP A 97 11.57 8.67 -2.78
CA ASP A 97 13.01 8.47 -2.97
C ASP A 97 13.69 7.79 -1.76
N GLY A 98 13.03 6.76 -1.20
CA GLY A 98 13.50 6.01 -0.03
C GLY A 98 13.35 6.72 1.32
N VAL A 99 12.87 7.96 1.37
CA VAL A 99 12.69 8.73 2.60
C VAL A 99 11.24 8.66 3.07
N ALA A 100 11.01 8.34 4.34
CA ALA A 100 9.68 8.34 4.93
C ALA A 100 9.13 9.77 5.02
N VAL A 101 7.97 10.01 4.38
CA VAL A 101 7.34 11.34 4.31
C VAL A 101 6.08 11.48 5.15
N HIS A 102 5.42 10.36 5.47
CA HIS A 102 4.22 10.33 6.31
C HIS A 102 3.96 8.93 6.87
N SER A 103 3.27 8.85 8.02
CA SER A 103 2.80 7.59 8.59
C SER A 103 1.33 7.70 9.00
N VAL A 104 0.52 6.74 8.54
CA VAL A 104 -0.90 6.62 8.87
C VAL A 104 -1.07 5.53 9.92
N VAL A 105 -1.53 5.89 11.11
CA VAL A 105 -1.70 4.95 12.23
C VAL A 105 -3.17 4.53 12.37
N GLY A 106 -3.41 3.23 12.20
CA GLY A 106 -4.76 2.65 12.18
C GLY A 106 -5.61 3.32 11.10
N PHE A 107 -6.84 3.65 11.46
CA PHE A 107 -7.79 4.32 10.56
C PHE A 107 -8.06 5.78 10.93
N THR A 108 -7.24 6.38 11.79
CA THR A 108 -7.48 7.72 12.35
C THR A 108 -7.67 8.79 11.26
N GLU A 109 -6.81 8.79 10.24
CA GLU A 109 -6.90 9.70 9.09
C GLU A 109 -7.87 9.21 8.00
N LEU A 110 -8.47 8.03 8.19
CA LEU A 110 -9.42 7.41 7.27
C LEU A 110 -10.87 7.51 7.79
N GLY A 111 -11.09 8.28 8.86
CA GLY A 111 -12.40 8.50 9.49
C GLY A 111 -12.61 7.70 10.78
N GLY A 112 -11.65 6.85 11.18
CA GLY A 112 -11.71 6.07 12.42
C GLY A 112 -12.67 4.87 12.38
N VAL A 113 -13.24 4.57 11.22
CA VAL A 113 -14.21 3.51 11.00
C VAL A 113 -13.61 2.36 10.20
N ASP A 114 -14.16 1.16 10.38
CA ASP A 114 -13.65 -0.06 9.75
C ASP A 114 -14.13 -0.25 8.30
N ASP A 115 -15.11 0.54 7.84
CA ASP A 115 -15.73 0.50 6.51
C ASP A 115 -15.35 1.70 5.63
N PHE A 116 -14.16 2.28 5.83
CA PHE A 116 -13.71 3.42 5.04
C PHE A 116 -13.60 3.10 3.55
N LYS A 117 -13.81 4.12 2.70
CA LYS A 117 -13.76 3.95 1.24
C LYS A 117 -12.31 3.91 0.74
N THR A 118 -12.00 3.08 -0.25
CA THR A 118 -10.69 3.08 -0.94
C THR A 118 -10.31 4.47 -1.45
N ALA A 119 -11.29 5.25 -1.90
CA ALA A 119 -11.09 6.63 -2.34
C ALA A 119 -10.57 7.56 -1.23
N THR A 120 -10.89 7.29 0.04
CA THR A 120 -10.36 8.07 1.18
C THR A 120 -8.85 7.84 1.34
N LEU A 121 -8.41 6.58 1.27
CA LEU A 121 -6.99 6.24 1.30
C LEU A 121 -6.25 6.78 0.05
N ALA A 122 -6.87 6.69 -1.13
CA ALA A 122 -6.32 7.26 -2.36
C ALA A 122 -6.11 8.79 -2.26
N LYS A 123 -7.08 9.52 -1.68
CA LYS A 123 -6.94 10.97 -1.41
C LYS A 123 -5.76 11.27 -0.50
N LEU A 124 -5.53 10.43 0.51
CA LEU A 124 -4.41 10.59 1.44
C LEU A 124 -3.08 10.33 0.71
N MET A 125 -2.99 9.27 -0.09
CA MET A 125 -1.82 9.01 -0.94
C MET A 125 -1.51 10.18 -1.88
N LEU A 126 -2.54 10.74 -2.52
CA LEU A 126 -2.40 11.89 -3.43
C LEU A 126 -1.93 13.14 -2.68
N LYS A 127 -2.53 13.44 -1.51
CA LYS A 127 -2.15 14.56 -0.65
C LYS A 127 -0.65 14.52 -0.29
N HIS A 128 -0.12 13.33 -0.06
CA HIS A 128 1.30 13.12 0.28
C HIS A 128 2.18 12.82 -0.95
N LYS A 129 1.65 12.97 -2.18
CA LYS A 129 2.37 12.81 -3.45
C LYS A 129 2.99 11.42 -3.65
N VAL A 130 2.39 10.39 -3.04
CA VAL A 130 2.75 8.98 -3.26
C VAL A 130 1.83 8.29 -4.28
N CYS A 131 1.08 9.06 -5.06
CA CYS A 131 0.46 8.67 -6.33
C CYS A 131 0.21 9.92 -7.19
N ASP A 132 -0.05 9.74 -8.49
CA ASP A 132 -0.17 10.87 -9.43
C ASP A 132 -1.58 11.46 -9.55
N ASN A 133 -2.62 10.67 -9.27
CA ASN A 133 -3.99 11.12 -9.48
C ASN A 133 -4.98 10.43 -8.52
N LEU A 134 -6.19 10.99 -8.46
CA LEU A 134 -7.31 10.32 -7.83
C LEU A 134 -7.99 9.45 -8.88
N ILE A 135 -7.94 8.13 -8.73
CA ILE A 135 -8.59 7.24 -9.69
C ILE A 135 -10.10 7.32 -9.45
N ALA A 136 -10.80 7.98 -10.38
CA ALA A 136 -12.23 8.27 -10.30
C ALA A 136 -13.13 7.03 -10.47
N GLN A 137 -12.57 5.88 -10.86
CA GLN A 137 -13.30 4.64 -11.11
C GLN A 137 -12.55 3.44 -10.52
N ILE A 138 -12.57 3.34 -9.20
CA ILE A 138 -12.42 2.03 -8.57
C ILE A 138 -13.84 1.48 -8.50
N SER A 139 -14.22 0.72 -9.54
CA SER A 139 -15.48 -0.01 -9.53
C SER A 139 -15.48 -0.90 -8.29
N SER A 140 -16.49 -0.72 -7.43
CA SER A 140 -16.83 -1.62 -6.33
C SER A 140 -17.03 -3.03 -6.89
N GLY A 141 -15.98 -3.85 -6.84
CA GLY A 141 -15.99 -5.23 -7.30
C GLY A 141 -15.87 -6.19 -6.13
N SER A 142 -17.01 -6.46 -5.48
CA SER A 142 -17.44 -7.72 -4.83
C SER A 142 -18.52 -7.43 -3.79
N GLU A 143 -19.73 -7.14 -4.24
CA GLU A 143 -20.92 -7.59 -3.51
C GLU A 143 -21.11 -9.06 -3.94
N GLU A 144 -20.55 -9.98 -3.17
CA GLU A 144 -21.05 -11.35 -3.18
C GLU A 144 -22.39 -11.32 -2.46
N SER A 145 -23.45 -11.44 -3.26
CA SER A 145 -24.77 -11.79 -2.76
C SER A 145 -24.75 -13.25 -2.31
N ASP A 146 -24.48 -13.48 -1.04
CA ASP A 146 -24.94 -14.70 -0.36
C ASP A 146 -26.46 -14.59 -0.21
N GLY A 147 -27.16 -14.87 -1.31
CA GLY A 147 -28.56 -15.19 -1.30
C GLY A 147 -28.72 -16.63 -0.83
N ASP A 148 -28.89 -16.80 0.48
CA ASP A 148 -29.54 -17.96 1.05
C ASP A 148 -30.89 -18.16 0.35
N ASN A 149 -31.05 -19.29 -0.34
CA ASN A 149 -32.30 -20.05 -0.37
C ASN A 149 -32.08 -21.52 -0.72
#